data_AF-A0A1G7W0T4-F1
#
_entry.id   AF-A0A1G7W0T4-F1
#
_cell.length_a   1.000
_cell.length_b   1.000
_cell.length_c   1.000
_cell.angle_alpha   90.00
_cell.angle_beta   90.00
_cell.angle_gamma   90.00
#
_symmetry.space_group_name_H-M   'P 1'
#
loop_
_entity.id
_entity.type
_entity.pdbx_description
1 polymer ?
#
loop_
_entity_poly.entity_id
_entity_poly.type
_entity_poly.pdbx_seq_one_letter_code
_entity_poly.pdbx_strand_id
1 'polypeptide(L)'
;MNRGKFSASLAVAALLVTTGTAVAQPQNKLVSRLDKALIQAIWCSALLFEESFVYEAETDDAIRYENLSFDLGADIDAMLLEDGMRQAEVDEIWSVFDGEAMDLALMDSASFAAQLAVCETNYDSLL
;
A
#
# COMPACT_ATOMS: atom_id res chain seq x y z
N MET A 1 13.41 -15.45 63.27
CA MET A 1 13.24 -14.00 63.07
C MET A 1 13.74 -13.64 61.67
N ASN A 2 12.88 -12.90 60.95
CA ASN A 2 13.08 -12.06 59.76
C ASN A 2 13.82 -12.55 58.50
N ARG A 3 12.95 -12.93 57.55
CA ARG A 3 13.00 -12.87 56.09
C ARG A 3 13.70 -11.62 55.52
N GLY A 4 14.79 -11.84 54.80
CA GLY A 4 15.32 -10.90 53.81
C GLY A 4 14.60 -11.11 52.47
N LYS A 5 13.85 -10.10 52.04
CA LYS A 5 13.13 -10.04 50.77
C LYS A 5 14.11 -9.62 49.68
N PHE A 6 14.25 -10.42 48.63
CA PHE A 6 14.71 -9.94 47.33
C PHE A 6 13.74 -10.45 46.27
N SER A 7 12.72 -9.62 46.01
CA SER A 7 11.89 -9.75 44.82
C SER A 7 12.71 -9.20 43.65
N ALA A 8 13.26 -10.09 42.83
CA ALA A 8 13.89 -9.72 41.57
C ALA A 8 12.84 -9.79 40.46
N SER A 9 12.41 -8.58 40.08
CA SER A 9 12.13 -8.14 38.71
C SER A 9 11.14 -8.96 37.87
N LEU A 10 9.92 -8.43 37.82
CA LEU A 10 9.05 -8.49 36.63
C LEU A 10 9.87 -8.05 35.40
N ALA A 11 10.20 -8.99 34.52
CA ALA A 11 10.54 -8.66 33.14
C ALA A 11 9.22 -8.43 32.39
N VAL A 12 8.73 -7.19 32.41
CA VAL A 12 7.70 -6.76 31.46
C VAL A 12 8.39 -6.66 30.11
N ALA A 13 8.30 -7.73 29.32
CA ALA A 13 8.57 -7.65 27.90
C ALA A 13 7.50 -6.72 27.30
N ALA A 14 7.88 -5.48 27.05
CA ALA A 14 7.11 -4.59 26.21
C ALA A 14 7.14 -5.18 24.79
N LEU A 15 6.15 -6.02 24.46
CA LEU A 15 5.76 -6.20 23.07
C LEU A 15 5.33 -4.82 22.58
N LEU A 16 6.20 -4.17 21.82
CA LEU A 16 5.80 -3.16 20.86
C LEU A 16 4.94 -3.88 19.81
N VAL A 17 3.66 -4.07 20.14
CA VAL A 17 2.65 -4.29 19.13
C VAL A 17 2.53 -2.95 18.43
N THR A 18 3.31 -2.75 17.37
CA THR A 18 2.92 -1.80 16.33
C THR A 18 1.65 -2.39 15.75
N THR A 19 0.50 -2.01 16.32
CA THR A 19 -0.78 -2.12 15.64
C THR A 19 -0.66 -1.24 14.42
N GLY A 20 -0.08 -1.77 13.35
CA GLY A 20 -0.22 -1.17 12.03
C GLY A 20 -1.71 -0.99 11.85
N THR A 21 -2.13 0.27 11.77
CA THR A 21 -3.46 0.61 11.30
C THR A 21 -3.54 -0.05 9.93
N ALA A 22 -4.31 -1.14 9.84
CA ALA A 22 -4.66 -1.69 8.55
C ALA A 22 -5.48 -0.61 7.87
N VAL A 23 -4.83 0.16 7.00
CA VAL A 23 -5.54 1.12 6.15
C VAL A 23 -6.42 0.28 5.25
N ALA A 24 -7.72 0.57 5.30
CA ALA A 24 -8.66 -0.12 4.44
C ALA A 24 -8.38 0.31 3.00
N GLN A 25 -8.10 -0.66 2.14
CA GLN A 25 -8.01 -0.40 0.71
C GLN A 25 -9.35 0.12 0.18
N PRO A 26 -9.35 0.95 -0.86
CA PRO A 26 -10.58 1.49 -1.43
C PRO A 26 -11.54 0.37 -1.85
N GLN A 27 -12.84 0.56 -1.62
CA GLN A 27 -13.88 -0.41 -1.98
C GLN A 27 -15.04 0.28 -2.69
N ASN A 28 -15.38 -0.21 -3.87
CA ASN A 28 -16.60 0.17 -4.59
C ASN A 28 -17.23 -1.07 -5.25
N LYS A 29 -18.33 -0.90 -5.99
CA LYS A 29 -19.02 -2.03 -6.65
C LYS A 29 -18.16 -2.78 -7.67
N LEU A 30 -17.28 -2.06 -8.38
CA LEU A 30 -16.36 -2.65 -9.36
C LEU A 30 -15.27 -3.44 -8.63
N VAL A 31 -14.67 -2.84 -7.61
CA VAL A 31 -13.59 -3.42 -6.79
C VAL A 31 -14.05 -4.66 -6.02
N SER A 32 -15.31 -4.68 -5.54
CA SER A 32 -15.83 -5.80 -4.73
C SER A 32 -15.84 -7.16 -5.44
N ARG A 33 -15.65 -7.17 -6.77
CA ARG A 33 -15.62 -8.37 -7.61
C ARG A 33 -14.22 -8.82 -7.97
N LEU A 34 -13.22 -7.97 -7.76
CA LEU A 34 -11.83 -8.29 -8.01
C LEU A 34 -11.31 -9.23 -6.92
N ASP A 35 -10.37 -10.10 -7.28
CA ASP A 35 -9.68 -10.88 -6.27
C ASP A 35 -8.74 -10.00 -5.43
N LYS A 36 -8.35 -10.50 -4.26
CA LYS A 36 -7.57 -9.71 -3.30
C LYS A 36 -6.15 -9.39 -3.78
N ALA A 37 -5.56 -10.24 -4.61
CA ALA A 37 -4.21 -9.99 -5.13
C ALA A 37 -4.26 -8.83 -6.12
N LEU A 38 -5.26 -8.82 -7.02
CA LEU A 38 -5.46 -7.71 -7.94
C LEU A 38 -5.75 -6.38 -7.23
N ILE A 39 -6.60 -6.39 -6.19
CA ILE A 39 -6.84 -5.20 -5.35
C ILE A 39 -5.52 -4.70 -4.72
N GLN A 40 -4.68 -5.62 -4.24
CA GLN A 40 -3.38 -5.29 -3.65
C GLN A 40 -2.41 -4.70 -4.69
N ALA A 41 -2.40 -5.26 -5.90
CA ALA A 41 -1.58 -4.77 -7.00
C ALA A 41 -1.99 -3.33 -7.41
N ILE A 42 -3.29 -3.07 -7.59
CA ILE A 42 -3.82 -1.73 -7.89
C ILE A 42 -3.43 -0.75 -6.78
N TRP A 43 -3.59 -1.15 -5.52
CA TRP A 43 -3.20 -0.31 -4.39
C TRP A 43 -1.71 -0.01 -4.36
N CYS A 44 -0.86 -1.00 -4.62
CA CYS A 44 0.58 -0.77 -4.68
C CYS A 44 0.98 0.14 -5.84
N SER A 45 0.36 -0.02 -7.01
CA SER A 45 0.60 0.88 -8.15
C SER A 45 0.29 2.33 -7.77
N ALA A 46 -0.89 2.59 -7.20
CA ALA A 46 -1.28 3.95 -6.80
C ALA A 46 -0.32 4.55 -5.74
N LEU A 47 0.09 3.77 -4.73
CA LEU A 47 1.06 4.24 -3.73
C LEU A 47 2.44 4.55 -4.34
N LEU A 48 2.93 3.72 -5.26
CA LEU A 48 4.18 3.94 -5.97
C LEU A 48 4.10 5.21 -6.83
N PHE A 49 2.97 5.45 -7.48
CA PHE A 49 2.75 6.67 -8.25
C PHE A 49 2.81 7.91 -7.36
N GLU A 50 2.11 7.90 -6.22
CA GLU A 50 2.12 9.03 -5.29
C GLU A 50 3.51 9.28 -4.68
N GLU A 51 4.26 8.22 -4.39
CA GLU A 51 5.65 8.34 -3.90
C GLU A 51 6.56 9.00 -4.93
N SER A 52 6.30 8.86 -6.24
CA SER A 52 7.10 9.53 -7.28
C SER A 52 7.10 11.07 -7.13
N PHE A 53 6.01 11.66 -6.62
CA PHE A 53 5.89 13.10 -6.40
C PHE A 53 6.57 13.60 -5.12
N VAL A 54 7.05 12.71 -4.26
CA VAL A 54 7.85 13.08 -3.08
C VAL A 54 9.23 13.60 -3.51
N TYR A 55 9.75 13.08 -4.60
CA TYR A 55 11.05 13.45 -5.15
C TYR A 55 10.91 14.58 -6.17
N GLU A 56 12.01 15.30 -6.39
CA GLU A 56 12.05 16.27 -7.48
C GLU A 56 11.89 15.53 -8.83
N ALA A 57 11.14 16.14 -9.75
CA ALA A 57 10.93 15.57 -11.07
C ALA A 57 12.27 15.28 -11.77
N GLU A 58 12.31 14.20 -12.55
CA GLU A 58 13.49 13.73 -13.29
C GLU A 58 14.66 13.23 -12.42
N THR A 59 14.49 13.08 -11.10
CA THR A 59 15.44 12.36 -10.26
C THR A 59 15.33 10.85 -10.43
N ASP A 60 16.41 10.11 -10.14
CA ASP A 60 16.43 8.65 -10.25
C ASP A 60 15.33 7.97 -9.42
N ASP A 61 15.02 8.50 -8.23
CA ASP A 61 13.96 7.98 -7.37
C ASP A 61 12.56 8.29 -7.92
N ALA A 62 12.31 9.52 -8.39
CA ALA A 62 11.05 9.86 -9.06
C ALA A 62 10.79 8.91 -10.24
N ILE A 63 11.79 8.74 -11.11
CA ILE A 63 11.74 7.86 -12.28
C ILE A 63 11.56 6.40 -11.87
N ARG A 64 12.25 5.93 -10.82
CA ARG A 64 12.12 4.56 -10.31
C ARG A 64 10.68 4.28 -9.90
N TYR A 65 10.09 5.13 -9.07
CA TYR A 65 8.73 4.91 -8.56
C TYR A 65 7.67 5.06 -9.65
N GLU A 66 7.83 6.02 -10.57
CA GLU A 66 6.97 6.16 -11.74
C GLU A 66 7.00 4.89 -12.61
N ASN A 67 8.19 4.36 -12.92
CA ASN A 67 8.32 3.14 -13.71
C ASN A 67 7.70 1.93 -13.00
N LEU A 68 7.94 1.74 -11.69
CA LEU A 68 7.32 0.66 -10.94
C LEU A 68 5.79 0.76 -10.94
N SER A 69 5.24 1.98 -10.82
CA SER A 69 3.80 2.17 -10.94
C SER A 69 3.29 1.83 -12.34
N PHE A 70 3.92 2.35 -13.39
CA PHE A 70 3.42 2.19 -14.75
C PHE A 70 3.59 0.77 -15.29
N ASP A 71 4.67 0.07 -14.94
CA ASP A 71 4.86 -1.33 -15.30
C ASP A 71 3.76 -2.19 -14.68
N LEU A 72 3.52 -2.05 -13.37
CA LEU A 72 2.45 -2.77 -12.67
C LEU A 72 1.06 -2.39 -13.20
N GLY A 73 0.83 -1.10 -13.42
CA GLY A 73 -0.43 -0.57 -13.95
C GLY A 73 -0.77 -1.11 -15.35
N ALA A 74 0.22 -1.26 -16.22
CA ALA A 74 0.03 -1.83 -17.56
C ALA A 74 -0.42 -3.30 -17.50
N ASP A 75 0.17 -4.11 -16.61
CA ASP A 75 -0.22 -5.50 -16.42
C ASP A 75 -1.63 -5.62 -15.83
N ILE A 76 -1.97 -4.76 -14.85
CA ILE A 76 -3.31 -4.67 -14.27
C ILE A 76 -4.35 -4.33 -15.34
N ASP A 77 -4.10 -3.30 -16.14
CA ASP A 77 -5.01 -2.86 -17.21
C ASP A 77 -5.27 -3.99 -18.20
N ALA A 78 -4.21 -4.69 -18.62
CA ALA A 78 -4.33 -5.85 -19.49
C ALA A 78 -5.23 -6.93 -18.87
N MET A 79 -4.99 -7.29 -17.61
CA MET A 79 -5.81 -8.30 -16.91
C MET A 79 -7.28 -7.89 -16.76
N LEU A 80 -7.56 -6.64 -16.38
CA LEU A 80 -8.92 -6.15 -16.19
C LEU A 80 -9.69 -6.14 -17.52
N LEU A 81 -9.04 -5.69 -18.61
CA LEU A 81 -9.64 -5.67 -19.94
C LEU A 81 -9.83 -7.09 -20.50
N GLU A 82 -8.89 -8.01 -20.25
CA GLU A 82 -9.01 -9.42 -20.63
C GLU A 82 -10.14 -10.14 -19.88
N ASP A 83 -10.42 -9.75 -18.63
CA ASP A 83 -11.59 -10.23 -17.85
C ASP A 83 -12.92 -9.61 -18.34
N GLY A 84 -12.87 -8.72 -19.33
CA GLY A 84 -14.03 -8.17 -20.02
C GLY A 84 -14.60 -6.89 -19.38
N MET A 85 -13.86 -6.23 -18.48
CA MET A 85 -14.21 -4.89 -18.04
C MET A 85 -14.07 -3.89 -19.19
N ARG A 86 -14.94 -2.88 -19.19
CA ARG A 86 -14.84 -1.78 -20.16
C ARG A 86 -13.80 -0.78 -19.68
N GLN A 87 -13.14 -0.09 -20.61
CA GLN A 87 -12.17 0.96 -20.27
C GLN A 87 -12.72 1.96 -19.23
N ALA A 88 -13.96 2.41 -19.38
CA ALA A 88 -14.57 3.34 -18.42
C ALA A 88 -14.71 2.78 -17.00
N GLU A 89 -14.81 1.45 -16.83
CA GLU A 89 -14.84 0.80 -15.51
C GLU A 89 -13.43 0.68 -14.93
N VAL A 90 -12.43 0.42 -15.79
CA VAL A 90 -11.00 0.45 -15.41
C VAL A 90 -10.61 1.86 -14.95
N ASP A 91 -10.98 2.90 -15.70
CA ASP A 91 -10.73 4.30 -15.36
C ASP A 91 -11.40 4.69 -14.02
N GLU A 92 -12.60 4.16 -13.74
CA GLU A 92 -13.29 4.38 -12.45
C GLU A 92 -12.59 3.69 -11.28
N ILE A 93 -12.00 2.51 -11.50
CA ILE A 93 -11.16 1.85 -10.50
C ILE A 93 -9.93 2.72 -10.21
N TRP A 94 -9.17 3.13 -11.23
CA TRP A 94 -7.99 3.99 -11.04
C TRP A 94 -8.31 5.29 -10.31
N SER A 95 -9.35 6.00 -10.75
CA SER A 95 -9.76 7.26 -10.12
C SER A 95 -10.02 7.12 -8.61
N VAL A 96 -10.49 5.96 -8.15
CA VAL A 96 -10.76 5.71 -6.73
C VAL A 96 -9.46 5.37 -5.98
N PHE A 97 -8.58 4.55 -6.56
CA PHE A 97 -7.34 4.17 -5.90
C PHE A 97 -6.34 5.32 -5.83
N ASP A 98 -6.18 6.07 -6.91
CA ASP A 98 -5.27 7.22 -6.97
C ASP A 98 -5.71 8.31 -5.99
N GLY A 99 -7.02 8.60 -5.93
CA GLY A 99 -7.57 9.57 -5.00
C GLY A 99 -7.32 9.20 -3.53
N GLU A 100 -7.52 7.93 -3.17
CA GLU A 100 -7.31 7.46 -1.79
C GLU A 100 -5.82 7.30 -1.44
N ALA A 101 -4.97 6.97 -2.41
CA ALA A 101 -3.51 6.95 -2.22
C ALA A 101 -2.98 8.37 -1.96
N MET A 102 -3.42 9.36 -2.74
CA MET A 102 -3.09 10.77 -2.55
C MET A 102 -3.61 11.27 -1.21
N ASP A 103 -4.89 11.01 -0.86
CA ASP A 103 -5.46 11.39 0.42
C ASP A 103 -4.66 10.78 1.58
N LEU A 104 -4.24 9.52 1.47
CA LEU A 104 -3.40 8.89 2.46
C LEU A 104 -2.01 9.54 2.57
N ALA A 105 -1.36 9.84 1.44
CA ALA A 105 -0.06 10.49 1.41
C ALA A 105 -0.10 11.87 2.10
N LEU A 106 -1.19 12.62 1.91
CA LEU A 106 -1.39 13.95 2.47
C LEU A 106 -1.86 13.95 3.93
N MET A 107 -2.73 13.00 4.31
CA MET A 107 -3.44 13.02 5.59
C MET A 107 -2.80 12.11 6.65
N ASP A 108 -2.15 11.03 6.25
CA ASP A 108 -1.49 10.06 7.16
C ASP A 108 -0.24 9.47 6.51
N SER A 109 0.79 10.31 6.37
CA SER A 109 2.07 9.94 5.77
C SER A 109 2.78 8.78 6.46
N ALA A 110 2.52 8.54 7.75
CA ALA A 110 3.06 7.40 8.49
C ALA A 110 2.42 6.08 8.00
N SER A 111 1.10 6.05 7.85
CA SER A 111 0.41 4.90 7.27
C SER A 111 0.71 4.72 5.78
N PHE A 112 0.89 5.81 5.03
CA PHE A 112 1.36 5.78 3.64
C PHE A 112 2.71 5.06 3.55
N ALA A 113 3.73 5.54 4.27
CA ALA A 113 5.08 4.97 4.26
C ALA A 113 5.09 3.50 4.71
N ALA A 114 4.26 3.12 5.69
CA ALA A 114 4.15 1.73 6.13
C ALA A 114 3.61 0.82 5.02
N GLN A 115 2.65 1.27 4.23
CA GLN A 115 2.09 0.50 3.13
C GLN A 115 2.99 0.47 1.90
N LEU A 116 3.63 1.60 1.58
CA LEU A 116 4.63 1.68 0.53
C LEU A 116 5.75 0.65 0.78
N ALA A 117 6.27 0.57 2.00
CA ALA A 117 7.30 -0.40 2.36
C ALA A 117 6.84 -1.86 2.16
N VAL A 118 5.56 -2.17 2.39
CA VAL A 118 4.99 -3.48 2.10
C VAL A 118 4.94 -3.74 0.59
N CYS A 119 4.54 -2.74 -0.20
CA CYS A 119 4.51 -2.83 -1.65
C CYS A 119 5.91 -3.02 -2.25
N GLU A 120 6.90 -2.24 -1.83
CA GLU A 120 8.28 -2.39 -2.28
C GLU A 120 8.86 -3.76 -1.92
N THR A 121 8.57 -4.27 -0.72
CA THR A 121 9.08 -5.58 -0.26
C THR A 121 8.51 -6.74 -1.07
N ASN A 122 7.29 -6.61 -1.59
CA ASN A 122 6.56 -7.70 -2.25
C ASN A 122 6.32 -7.45 -3.74
N TYR A 123 6.94 -6.42 -4.34
CA TYR A 123 6.65 -5.96 -5.70
C TYR A 123 6.67 -7.10 -6.72
N ASP A 124 7.74 -7.90 -6.74
CA ASP A 124 7.95 -9.02 -7.67
C ASP A 124 6.93 -10.17 -7.51
N SER A 125 6.01 -10.09 -6.55
CA SER A 125 4.99 -11.11 -6.26
C SER A 125 3.55 -10.60 -6.36
N LEU A 126 3.35 -9.36 -6.81
CA LEU A 126 2.03 -8.74 -6.85
C LEU A 126 1.11 -9.32 -7.93
N LEU A 127 1.65 -9.83 -9.03
CA LEU A 127 0.96 -10.50 -10.15
C LEU A 127 1.80 -11.67 -10.68
#